data_AF-A0A6L4BCC8-F1
#
_entry.id   AF-A0A6L4BCC8-F1
#
_cell.length_a   1.000
_cell.length_b   1.000
_cell.length_c   1.000
_cell.angle_alpha   90.00
_cell.angle_beta   90.00
_cell.angle_gamma   90.00
#
_symmetry.space_group_name_H-M   'P 1'
#
loop_
_entity.id
_entity.type
_entity.pdbx_description
1 polymer ?
#
loop_
_entity_poly.entity_id
_entity_poly.type
_entity_poly.pdbx_seq_one_letter_code
_entity_poly.pdbx_strand_id
1 'polypeptide(L)'
;MSHVPTTGLPLPGSNLDRLAHAQLARLTGGISPAALTMAFEDWLMHLSRNPAEQAELVRALAEALLQFPGHLLEGPRPPGTLGHDPFVPDRRFTHPGWQAWPFNLWSQSFLLTEAWWRKATTGVRGVSPHHENVVSFTIRQLLDLMSPANFPWTNPEVLERTVQSSGANLVQGLHNLIDDVQHRPSRSSPPGTQVFRPGHEVAVTPGQVIFRNHLIELIQYAPTGPKVRPEPVLIIPSWIMKYYILDLSPGNSLIRFLVDQGYTVFAISWANPGQQDRTLGMDDYLRLGVMDALDAVSSVLPGQGIHAAGYCLGGTLLAIAAAAMGRDGDERLASLTMLAAQTDFTEPGELALFIDDSQVSFLEDIMWDQGYLDTTQMAGAFQLLNSRDLVWSRLLKDYLMGERRPQNDLMAWNADGTRLPYRMHTEYLRRLFLDNDLASGRYPVGSLPVALTDITCPIFCVATLRDHVAPWRSVHKLHLLADVPVTFLLSSGGHNVGIVNPPGVPGRSFQVLTRPRDGRYFDPETWLKVAPIHDGSWWPEWTAWLDARSGRPTAPPPMGNAGTGCAPLCAAPGTYVLQT
;
A
#
# COMPACT_ATOMS: atom_id res chain seq x y z
N MET A 1 1.52 -34.87 -26.33
CA MET A 1 0.96 -34.89 -24.96
C MET A 1 2.13 -34.77 -23.99
N SER A 2 2.62 -33.56 -23.79
CA SER A 2 3.72 -33.26 -22.86
C SER A 2 3.08 -32.80 -21.55
N HIS A 3 3.20 -33.62 -20.51
CA HIS A 3 2.84 -33.25 -19.15
C HIS A 3 3.70 -32.06 -18.71
N VAL A 4 3.14 -30.85 -18.77
CA VAL A 4 3.62 -29.75 -17.95
C VAL A 4 3.26 -30.14 -16.51
N PRO A 5 4.21 -30.18 -15.56
CA PRO A 5 3.86 -30.36 -14.17
C PRO A 5 3.04 -29.13 -13.77
N THR A 6 1.76 -29.31 -13.51
CA THR A 6 1.02 -28.36 -12.68
C THR A 6 1.77 -28.32 -11.36
N THR A 7 2.52 -27.25 -11.10
CA THR A 7 2.98 -26.91 -9.75
C THR A 7 1.72 -26.62 -8.94
N GLY A 8 1.10 -27.69 -8.46
CA GLY A 8 0.01 -27.61 -7.50
C GLY A 8 0.54 -26.90 -6.27
N LEU A 9 -0.30 -26.06 -5.68
CA LEU A 9 -0.09 -25.55 -4.33
C LEU A 9 0.31 -26.73 -3.42
N PRO A 10 1.22 -26.54 -2.45
CA PRO A 10 1.66 -27.61 -1.55
C PRO A 10 0.46 -28.38 -0.99
N LEU A 11 0.58 -29.71 -0.91
CA LEU A 11 -0.47 -30.52 -0.32
C LEU A 11 -0.73 -30.02 1.10
N PRO A 12 -1.97 -29.73 1.46
CA PRO A 12 -2.26 -29.21 2.77
C PRO A 12 -1.89 -30.22 3.86
N GLY A 13 -1.34 -29.73 4.97
CA GLY A 13 -1.05 -30.53 6.17
C GLY A 13 -2.31 -31.21 6.74
N SER A 14 -2.14 -32.12 7.71
CA SER A 14 -3.28 -32.82 8.30
C SER A 14 -4.23 -31.82 8.97
N ASN A 15 -5.55 -32.12 9.00
CA ASN A 15 -6.53 -31.22 9.63
C ASN A 15 -6.22 -30.92 11.11
N LEU A 16 -5.52 -31.83 11.81
CA LEU A 16 -5.09 -31.63 13.19
C LEU A 16 -3.99 -30.57 13.28
N ASP A 17 -3.02 -30.61 12.37
CA ASP A 17 -1.92 -29.64 12.32
C ASP A 17 -2.47 -28.23 12.04
N ARG A 18 -3.43 -28.13 11.10
CA ARG A 18 -4.11 -26.86 10.78
C ARG A 18 -4.85 -26.27 11.96
N LEU A 19 -5.57 -27.11 12.71
CA LEU A 19 -6.30 -26.69 13.92
C LEU A 19 -5.35 -26.19 15.01
N ALA A 20 -4.21 -26.86 15.20
CA ALA A 20 -3.18 -26.45 16.15
C ALA A 20 -2.56 -25.10 15.73
N HIS A 21 -2.20 -24.95 14.45
CA HIS A 21 -1.66 -23.71 13.90
C HIS A 21 -2.66 -22.55 14.02
N ALA A 22 -3.94 -22.76 13.68
CA ALA A 22 -4.97 -21.74 13.82
C ALA A 22 -5.17 -21.28 15.28
N GLN A 23 -5.02 -22.17 16.26
CA GLN A 23 -5.03 -21.78 17.69
C GLN A 23 -3.81 -20.94 18.07
N LEU A 24 -2.62 -21.38 17.66
CA LEU A 24 -1.38 -20.64 17.90
C LEU A 24 -1.41 -19.25 17.24
N ALA A 25 -2.02 -19.13 16.07
CA ALA A 25 -2.16 -17.88 15.34
C ALA A 25 -2.98 -16.84 16.09
N ARG A 26 -4.08 -17.27 16.72
CA ARG A 26 -4.89 -16.39 17.56
C ARG A 26 -4.12 -15.87 18.77
N LEU A 27 -3.21 -16.67 19.32
CA LEU A 27 -2.37 -16.28 20.46
C LEU A 27 -1.23 -15.33 20.07
N THR A 28 -0.72 -15.44 18.85
CA THR A 28 0.46 -14.70 18.36
C THR A 28 0.10 -13.49 17.51
N GLY A 29 -1.20 -13.19 17.33
CA GLY A 29 -1.66 -12.12 16.46
C GLY A 29 -1.37 -12.38 14.98
N GLY A 30 -1.24 -13.65 14.59
CA GLY A 30 -1.00 -14.07 13.21
C GLY A 30 0.47 -14.14 12.80
N ILE A 31 1.44 -13.90 13.69
CA ILE A 31 2.88 -14.02 13.38
C ILE A 31 3.38 -15.43 13.74
N SER A 32 4.05 -16.10 12.80
CA SER A 32 4.64 -17.42 12.97
C SER A 32 5.84 -17.36 13.93
N PRO A 33 5.78 -18.04 15.10
CA PRO A 33 6.93 -18.11 16.01
C PRO A 33 8.13 -18.82 15.38
N ALA A 34 7.87 -19.78 14.49
CA ALA A 34 8.92 -20.53 13.79
C ALA A 34 9.70 -19.63 12.83
N ALA A 35 9.01 -18.80 12.04
CA ALA A 35 9.64 -17.83 11.13
C ALA A 35 10.56 -16.86 11.89
N LEU A 36 10.05 -16.25 12.97
CA LEU A 36 10.85 -15.37 13.82
C LEU A 36 12.07 -16.10 14.41
N THR A 37 11.87 -17.29 14.95
CA THR A 37 12.97 -18.07 15.56
C THR A 37 14.06 -18.39 14.53
N MET A 38 13.68 -18.86 13.34
CA MET A 38 14.64 -19.15 12.26
C MET A 38 15.42 -17.91 11.82
N ALA A 39 14.76 -16.76 11.69
CA ALA A 39 15.43 -15.52 11.32
C ALA A 39 16.47 -15.08 12.36
N PHE A 40 16.12 -15.15 13.66
CA PHE A 40 17.04 -14.84 14.74
C PHE A 40 18.18 -15.85 14.88
N GLU A 41 17.91 -17.14 14.67
CA GLU A 41 18.94 -18.18 14.70
C GLU A 41 19.95 -18.03 13.55
N ASP A 42 19.47 -17.77 12.33
CA ASP A 42 20.31 -17.52 11.15
C ASP A 42 21.23 -16.31 11.39
N TRP A 43 20.64 -15.19 11.81
CA TRP A 43 21.38 -13.97 12.16
C TRP A 43 22.42 -14.21 13.26
N LEU A 44 22.03 -14.81 14.38
CA LEU A 44 22.93 -15.04 15.51
C LEU A 44 24.06 -15.99 15.15
N MET A 45 23.77 -17.04 14.38
CA MET A 45 24.77 -18.03 13.97
C MET A 45 25.82 -17.41 13.04
N HIS A 46 25.42 -16.56 12.10
CA HIS A 46 26.36 -15.87 11.21
C HIS A 46 27.13 -14.77 11.94
N LEU A 47 26.45 -13.92 12.72
CA LEU A 47 27.11 -12.85 13.47
C LEU A 47 28.14 -13.41 14.48
N SER A 48 27.81 -14.50 15.17
CA SER A 48 28.73 -15.15 16.11
C SER A 48 29.95 -15.81 15.46
N ARG A 49 29.92 -16.05 14.15
CA ARG A 49 31.01 -16.68 13.38
C ARG A 49 31.78 -15.72 12.48
N ASN A 50 31.41 -14.44 12.46
CA ASN A 50 32.07 -13.39 11.68
C ASN A 50 32.92 -12.48 12.59
N PRO A 51 34.20 -12.80 12.89
CA PRO A 51 35.01 -12.05 13.85
C PRO A 51 35.30 -10.60 13.41
N ALA A 52 35.36 -10.34 12.10
CA ALA A 52 35.52 -8.99 11.58
C ALA A 52 34.30 -8.11 11.88
N GLU A 53 33.09 -8.64 11.71
CA GLU A 53 31.85 -7.93 12.03
C GLU A 53 31.73 -7.70 13.55
N GLN A 54 32.13 -8.68 14.37
CA GLN A 54 32.19 -8.49 15.82
C GLN A 54 33.16 -7.39 16.24
N ALA A 55 34.36 -7.36 15.67
CA ALA A 55 35.33 -6.29 15.92
C ALA A 55 34.77 -4.92 15.53
N GLU A 56 34.04 -4.86 14.41
CA GLU A 56 33.35 -3.66 13.94
C GLU A 56 32.23 -3.19 14.88
N LEU A 57 31.51 -4.11 15.52
CA LEU A 57 30.49 -3.78 16.54
C LEU A 57 31.10 -3.33 17.86
N VAL A 58 32.19 -3.97 18.29
CA VAL A 58 32.96 -3.53 19.47
C VAL A 58 33.52 -2.14 19.25
N ARG A 59 34.06 -1.87 18.06
CA ARG A 59 34.54 -0.52 17.68
C ARG A 59 33.40 0.50 17.70
N ALA A 60 32.26 0.19 17.09
CA ALA A 60 31.11 1.09 17.09
C ALA A 60 30.60 1.39 18.51
N LEU A 61 30.58 0.39 19.40
CA LEU A 61 30.24 0.58 20.80
C LEU A 61 31.25 1.48 21.52
N ALA A 62 32.55 1.25 21.31
CA ALA A 62 33.60 2.06 21.90
C ALA A 62 33.52 3.53 21.43
N GLU A 63 33.29 3.75 20.13
CA GLU A 63 33.06 5.08 19.57
C GLU A 63 31.84 5.77 20.18
N ALA A 64 30.72 5.05 20.33
CA ALA A 64 29.52 5.58 20.99
C ALA A 64 29.77 5.96 22.46
N LEU A 65 30.50 5.12 23.21
CA LEU A 65 30.87 5.38 24.60
C LEU A 65 31.84 6.57 24.75
N LEU A 66 32.75 6.76 23.80
CA LEU A 66 33.66 7.92 23.78
C LEU A 66 32.96 9.23 23.43
N GLN A 67 31.85 9.16 22.68
CA GLN A 67 31.04 10.34 22.39
C GLN A 67 30.23 10.80 23.61
N PHE A 68 29.83 9.88 24.49
CA PHE A 68 28.99 10.13 25.67
C PHE A 68 29.45 11.31 26.58
N PRO A 69 30.73 11.41 27.00
CA PRO A 69 31.21 12.52 27.84
C PRO A 69 31.19 13.89 27.14
N GLY A 70 31.41 13.93 25.82
CA GLY A 70 31.33 15.16 25.03
C GLY A 70 29.92 15.76 25.00
N HIS A 71 28.89 14.92 25.17
CA HIS A 71 27.49 15.34 25.18
C HIS A 71 27.02 15.92 26.52
N LEU A 72 27.80 15.68 27.59
CA LEU A 72 27.58 16.28 28.91
C LEU A 72 28.25 17.66 29.07
N LEU A 73 29.26 17.95 28.25
CA LEU A 73 30.16 19.11 28.40
C LEU A 73 30.00 20.16 27.29
N GLU A 74 29.54 19.78 26.10
CA GLU A 74 29.28 20.71 25.01
C GLU A 74 27.80 21.12 24.99
N GLY A 75 27.53 22.42 24.82
CA GLY A 75 26.18 23.00 24.78
C GLY A 75 25.30 22.50 23.62
N PRO A 76 24.09 23.07 23.44
CA PRO A 76 23.09 22.55 22.51
C PRO A 76 23.62 22.47 21.07
N ARG A 77 23.57 21.28 20.46
CA ARG A 77 23.88 21.06 19.03
C ARG A 77 22.58 21.04 18.21
N PRO A 78 22.60 21.39 16.92
CA PRO A 78 21.42 21.26 16.08
C PRO A 78 20.98 19.78 15.95
N PRO A 79 19.67 19.51 15.74
CA PRO A 79 19.15 18.15 15.60
C PRO A 79 19.82 17.40 14.41
N GLY A 80 20.15 16.12 14.59
CA GLY A 80 20.53 15.22 13.48
C GLY A 80 22.02 15.05 13.18
N THR A 81 22.94 15.51 14.03
CA THR A 81 24.38 15.49 13.71
C THR A 81 25.12 14.16 13.95
N LEU A 82 24.50 13.12 14.51
CA LEU A 82 25.19 11.86 14.81
C LEU A 82 24.30 10.63 14.54
N GLY A 83 24.87 9.64 13.85
CA GLY A 83 24.28 8.30 13.68
C GLY A 83 23.14 8.19 12.65
N HIS A 84 22.65 9.30 12.10
CA HIS A 84 21.70 9.32 10.99
C HIS A 84 22.29 10.08 9.79
N ASP A 85 21.78 9.73 8.61
CA ASP A 85 22.04 10.49 7.39
C ASP A 85 21.70 11.97 7.67
N PRO A 86 22.65 12.93 7.52
CA PRO A 86 22.42 14.34 7.82
C PRO A 86 21.25 14.97 7.05
N PHE A 87 20.71 14.26 6.07
CA PHE A 87 19.56 14.65 5.27
C PHE A 87 18.18 14.28 5.86
N VAL A 88 18.08 13.45 6.92
CA VAL A 88 16.79 13.09 7.55
C VAL A 88 16.84 13.20 9.09
N PRO A 89 16.44 14.34 9.67
CA PRO A 89 16.36 14.49 11.13
C PRO A 89 15.26 13.60 11.73
N ASP A 90 15.55 12.98 12.88
CA ASP A 90 14.57 12.15 13.59
C ASP A 90 13.46 13.03 14.19
N ARG A 91 12.23 12.85 13.66
CA ARG A 91 11.05 13.61 14.05
C ARG A 91 10.67 13.48 15.53
N ARG A 92 11.12 12.44 16.23
CA ARG A 92 10.84 12.25 17.67
C ARG A 92 11.53 13.30 18.53
N PHE A 93 12.67 13.82 18.06
CA PHE A 93 13.56 14.68 18.84
C PHE A 93 13.67 16.11 18.28
N THR A 94 12.64 16.57 17.56
CA THR A 94 12.63 17.91 16.93
C THR A 94 12.29 19.04 17.88
N HIS A 95 11.59 18.75 18.98
CA HIS A 95 11.23 19.77 19.96
C HIS A 95 12.49 20.37 20.64
N PRO A 96 12.62 21.71 20.78
CA PRO A 96 13.82 22.34 21.33
C PRO A 96 14.24 21.83 22.71
N GLY A 97 13.28 21.40 23.54
CA GLY A 97 13.54 20.83 24.86
C GLY A 97 14.42 19.58 24.86
N TRP A 98 14.52 18.85 23.73
CA TRP A 98 15.44 17.72 23.59
C TRP A 98 16.92 18.13 23.61
N GLN A 99 17.23 19.42 23.49
CA GLN A 99 18.60 19.94 23.57
C GLN A 99 19.03 20.28 25.00
N ALA A 100 18.11 20.27 25.96
CA ALA A 100 18.39 20.59 27.35
C ALA A 100 18.77 19.33 28.14
N TRP A 101 19.61 19.49 29.17
CA TRP A 101 19.88 18.44 30.14
C TRP A 101 18.63 18.17 31.00
N PRO A 102 18.26 16.90 31.29
CA PRO A 102 18.91 15.64 30.89
C PRO A 102 18.39 15.02 29.57
N PHE A 103 17.44 15.65 28.89
CA PHE A 103 16.78 15.11 27.69
C PHE A 103 17.72 14.90 26.50
N ASN A 104 18.73 15.76 26.36
CA ASN A 104 19.78 15.62 25.37
C ASN A 104 20.57 14.32 25.56
N LEU A 105 20.88 13.95 26.81
CA LEU A 105 21.57 12.70 27.12
C LEU A 105 20.71 11.50 26.71
N TRP A 106 19.42 11.49 27.07
CA TRP A 106 18.52 10.37 26.75
C TRP A 106 18.31 10.18 25.25
N SER A 107 18.01 11.26 24.52
CA SER A 107 17.80 11.19 23.08
C SER A 107 19.06 10.73 22.34
N GLN A 108 20.23 11.23 22.71
CA GLN A 108 21.49 10.87 22.07
C GLN A 108 21.93 9.43 22.41
N SER A 109 21.75 9.00 23.66
CA SER A 109 21.98 7.61 24.08
C SER A 109 21.12 6.64 23.27
N PHE A 110 19.85 7.01 23.07
CA PHE A 110 18.90 6.23 22.30
C PHE A 110 19.32 6.14 20.82
N LEU A 111 19.63 7.27 20.18
CA LEU A 111 20.05 7.30 18.77
C LEU A 111 21.36 6.52 18.51
N LEU A 112 22.32 6.58 19.44
CA LEU A 112 23.55 5.78 19.36
C LEU A 112 23.24 4.27 19.50
N THR A 113 22.31 3.91 20.38
CA THR A 113 21.86 2.53 20.56
C THR A 113 21.15 2.02 19.28
N GLU A 114 20.28 2.83 18.68
CA GLU A 114 19.61 2.51 17.42
C GLU A 114 20.62 2.34 16.27
N ALA A 115 21.60 3.24 16.17
CA ALA A 115 22.66 3.15 15.17
C ALA A 115 23.53 1.89 15.34
N TRP A 116 23.85 1.51 16.59
CA TRP A 116 24.61 0.31 16.89
C TRP A 116 23.83 -0.95 16.50
N TRP A 117 22.57 -1.05 16.91
CA TRP A 117 21.72 -2.19 16.56
C TRP A 117 21.49 -2.30 15.07
N ARG A 118 21.29 -1.18 14.36
CA ARG A 118 21.20 -1.17 12.90
C ARG A 118 22.45 -1.79 12.27
N LYS A 119 23.65 -1.47 12.77
CA LYS A 119 24.91 -2.09 12.30
C LYS A 119 24.99 -3.58 12.67
N ALA A 120 24.42 -3.98 13.81
CA ALA A 120 24.41 -5.37 14.26
C ALA A 120 23.44 -6.25 13.46
N THR A 121 22.38 -5.67 12.89
CA THR A 121 21.32 -6.40 12.21
C THR A 121 21.31 -6.22 10.70
N THR A 122 22.24 -5.46 10.11
CA THR A 122 22.31 -5.27 8.64
C THR A 122 23.70 -5.54 8.06
N GLY A 123 23.73 -6.07 6.85
CA GLY A 123 24.96 -6.42 6.14
C GLY A 123 25.75 -7.57 6.77
N VAL A 124 25.09 -8.46 7.53
CA VAL A 124 25.75 -9.58 8.22
C VAL A 124 26.01 -10.69 7.19
N ARG A 125 27.29 -10.98 6.93
CA ARG A 125 27.67 -11.90 5.86
C ARG A 125 27.15 -13.31 6.12
N GLY A 126 26.35 -13.80 5.18
CA GLY A 126 25.84 -15.18 5.14
C GLY A 126 24.40 -15.31 5.61
N VAL A 127 23.85 -14.30 6.28
CA VAL A 127 22.42 -14.25 6.64
C VAL A 127 21.59 -14.09 5.38
N SER A 128 20.44 -14.77 5.30
CA SER A 128 19.54 -14.56 4.17
C SER A 128 19.00 -13.11 4.19
N PRO A 129 18.84 -12.44 3.02
CA PRO A 129 18.32 -11.07 2.98
C PRO A 129 16.95 -10.92 3.67
N HIS A 130 16.10 -11.95 3.58
CA HIS A 130 14.81 -11.96 4.26
C HIS A 130 14.97 -12.01 5.79
N HIS A 131 15.78 -12.93 6.32
CA HIS A 131 16.02 -13.02 7.77
C HIS A 131 16.69 -11.77 8.34
N GLU A 132 17.63 -11.17 7.60
CA GLU A 132 18.25 -9.90 7.98
C GLU A 132 17.18 -8.80 8.13
N ASN A 133 16.30 -8.68 7.13
CA ASN A 133 15.20 -7.73 7.16
C ASN A 133 14.26 -7.98 8.35
N VAL A 134 13.87 -9.23 8.61
CA VAL A 134 13.01 -9.62 9.74
C VAL A 134 13.64 -9.22 11.07
N VAL A 135 14.90 -9.59 11.32
CA VAL A 135 15.60 -9.28 12.58
C VAL A 135 15.78 -7.77 12.74
N SER A 136 16.27 -7.10 11.70
CA SER A 136 16.47 -5.64 11.69
C SER A 136 15.17 -4.90 12.01
N PHE A 137 14.06 -5.31 11.40
CA PHE A 137 12.74 -4.78 11.69
C PHE A 137 12.31 -5.07 13.12
N THR A 138 12.36 -6.32 13.58
CA THR A 138 11.92 -6.69 14.94
C THR A 138 12.72 -5.93 16.01
N ILE A 139 14.03 -5.82 15.86
CA ILE A 139 14.88 -5.05 16.78
C ILE A 139 14.51 -3.57 16.75
N ARG A 140 14.29 -2.98 15.56
CA ARG A 140 13.81 -1.60 15.45
C ARG A 140 12.48 -1.39 16.18
N GLN A 141 11.53 -2.32 16.08
CA GLN A 141 10.26 -2.27 16.81
C GLN A 141 10.46 -2.29 18.34
N LEU A 142 11.34 -3.16 18.84
CA LEU A 142 11.70 -3.24 20.26
C LEU A 142 12.40 -1.98 20.76
N LEU A 143 13.27 -1.38 19.96
CA LEU A 143 13.91 -0.10 20.29
C LEU A 143 12.90 1.03 20.29
N ASP A 144 12.02 1.10 19.28
CA ASP A 144 10.99 2.13 19.22
C ASP A 144 10.06 2.10 20.44
N LEU A 145 9.75 0.91 20.99
CA LEU A 145 9.04 0.73 22.26
C LEU A 145 9.76 1.40 23.44
N MET A 146 11.10 1.34 23.46
CA MET A 146 11.96 1.86 24.53
C MET A 146 12.36 3.32 24.35
N SER A 147 11.87 3.99 23.30
CA SER A 147 12.19 5.39 23.01
C SER A 147 11.81 6.31 24.19
N PRO A 148 12.70 7.24 24.61
CA PRO A 148 12.40 8.20 25.68
C PRO A 148 11.27 9.17 25.28
N ALA A 149 10.95 9.31 23.99
CA ALA A 149 9.83 10.14 23.54
C ALA A 149 8.46 9.55 23.91
N ASN A 150 8.38 8.26 24.25
CA ASN A 150 7.11 7.59 24.51
C ASN A 150 6.65 7.71 25.97
N PHE A 151 7.51 8.18 26.89
CA PHE A 151 7.19 8.25 28.31
C PHE A 151 6.99 9.71 28.76
N PRO A 152 5.93 10.02 29.52
CA PRO A 152 5.61 11.40 29.93
C PRO A 152 6.75 12.11 30.67
N TRP A 153 7.46 11.39 31.55
CA TRP A 153 8.51 11.98 32.40
C TRP A 153 9.87 12.12 31.70
N THR A 154 10.06 11.50 30.53
CA THR A 154 11.29 11.65 29.72
C THR A 154 11.09 12.48 28.46
N ASN A 155 9.87 12.96 28.20
CA ASN A 155 9.54 13.76 27.02
C ASN A 155 9.38 15.24 27.40
N PRO A 156 10.30 16.13 26.97
CA PRO A 156 10.24 17.55 27.32
C PRO A 156 9.04 18.28 26.72
N GLU A 157 8.55 17.86 25.55
CA GLU A 157 7.37 18.47 24.90
C GLU A 157 6.09 18.19 25.72
N VAL A 158 5.95 16.95 26.21
CA VAL A 158 4.82 16.56 27.07
C VAL A 158 4.88 17.29 28.41
N LEU A 159 6.07 17.36 29.03
CA LEU A 159 6.25 18.07 30.30
C LEU A 159 5.92 19.55 30.18
N GLU A 160 6.41 20.21 29.13
CA GLU A 160 6.10 21.62 28.86
C GLU A 160 4.59 21.81 28.65
N ARG A 161 3.95 20.98 27.84
CA ARG A 161 2.50 21.05 27.61
C ARG A 161 1.69 20.80 28.87
N THR A 162 2.13 19.88 29.72
CA THR A 162 1.50 19.60 31.01
C THR A 162 1.59 20.79 31.96
N VAL A 163 2.72 21.47 32.01
CA VAL A 163 2.86 22.72 32.79
C VAL A 163 1.97 23.83 32.20
N GLN A 164 2.04 24.07 30.89
CA GLN A 164 1.26 25.12 30.22
C GLN A 164 -0.25 24.93 30.34
N SER A 165 -0.72 23.68 30.35
CA SER A 165 -2.14 23.33 30.45
C SER A 165 -2.60 23.01 31.88
N SER A 166 -1.74 23.17 32.89
CA SER A 166 -2.01 22.77 34.28
C SER A 166 -2.52 21.32 34.40
N GLY A 167 -1.99 20.42 33.58
CA GLY A 167 -2.36 19.00 33.52
C GLY A 167 -3.60 18.67 32.70
N ALA A 168 -4.26 19.66 32.09
CA ALA A 168 -5.47 19.42 31.29
C ALA A 168 -5.21 18.53 30.06
N ASN A 169 -4.00 18.55 29.48
CA ASN A 169 -3.62 17.67 28.38
C ASN A 169 -3.74 16.17 28.74
N LEU A 170 -3.29 15.79 29.94
CA LEU A 170 -3.33 14.40 30.41
C LEU A 170 -4.76 13.97 30.77
N VAL A 171 -5.56 14.89 31.32
CA VAL A 171 -6.99 14.64 31.59
C VAL A 171 -7.74 14.41 30.27
N GLN A 172 -7.51 15.26 29.27
CA GLN A 172 -8.10 15.09 27.95
C GLN A 172 -7.60 13.81 27.27
N GLY A 173 -6.32 13.49 27.39
CA GLY A 173 -5.73 12.26 26.88
C GLY A 173 -6.33 11.01 27.53
N LEU A 174 -6.62 11.06 28.84
CA LEU A 174 -7.32 9.99 29.55
C LEU A 174 -8.76 9.84 29.06
N HIS A 175 -9.49 10.94 28.82
CA HIS A 175 -10.81 10.89 28.18
C HIS A 175 -10.72 10.22 26.80
N ASN A 176 -9.75 10.61 25.97
CA ASN A 176 -9.53 10.01 24.66
C ASN A 176 -9.25 8.50 24.77
N LEU A 177 -8.47 8.06 25.76
CA LEU A 177 -8.18 6.64 26.02
C LEU A 177 -9.42 5.87 26.49
N ILE A 178 -10.18 6.44 27.43
CA ILE A 178 -11.43 5.84 27.92
C ILE A 178 -12.43 5.68 26.77
N ASP A 179 -12.61 6.72 25.96
CA ASP A 179 -13.43 6.67 24.74
C ASP A 179 -12.97 5.53 23.83
N ASP A 180 -11.66 5.42 23.54
CA ASP A 180 -11.13 4.36 22.68
C ASP A 180 -11.32 2.95 23.26
N VAL A 181 -11.16 2.77 24.58
CA VAL A 181 -11.39 1.49 25.26
C VAL A 181 -12.87 1.11 25.26
N GLN A 182 -13.77 2.07 25.49
CA GLN A 182 -15.21 1.84 25.50
C GLN A 182 -15.76 1.47 24.11
N HIS A 183 -15.14 1.98 23.04
CA HIS A 183 -15.53 1.69 21.65
C HIS A 183 -14.75 0.52 21.03
N ARG A 184 -13.77 -0.08 21.75
CA ARG A 184 -12.96 -1.23 21.32
C ARG A 184 -13.69 -2.59 21.19
N PRO A 185 -14.71 -2.93 22.02
CA PRO A 185 -15.35 -4.27 21.97
C PRO A 185 -16.42 -4.40 20.89
N SER A 186 -16.83 -3.30 20.26
CA SER A 186 -17.66 -3.32 19.07
C SER A 186 -16.72 -3.24 17.86
N ARG A 187 -16.96 -4.00 16.80
CA ARG A 187 -16.25 -3.90 15.51
C ARG A 187 -16.49 -2.55 14.80
N SER A 188 -16.73 -1.49 15.56
CA SER A 188 -17.00 -0.13 15.10
C SER A 188 -15.70 0.56 14.73
N SER A 189 -15.73 1.23 13.59
CA SER A 189 -14.71 2.19 13.18
C SER A 189 -14.49 3.27 14.26
N PRO A 190 -13.30 3.90 14.32
CA PRO A 190 -12.96 4.89 15.34
C PRO A 190 -14.01 6.00 15.49
N PRO A 191 -14.22 6.57 16.70
CA PRO A 191 -15.16 7.68 16.89
C PRO A 191 -14.91 8.82 15.89
N GLY A 192 -15.98 9.27 15.22
CA GLY A 192 -15.94 10.32 14.20
C GLY A 192 -15.80 9.84 12.75
N THR A 193 -15.42 8.59 12.49
CA THR A 193 -15.43 8.06 11.10
C THR A 193 -16.84 7.82 10.58
N GLN A 194 -17.83 7.66 11.48
CA GLN A 194 -19.24 7.51 11.13
C GLN A 194 -19.82 8.73 10.40
N VAL A 195 -19.10 9.85 10.40
CA VAL A 195 -19.44 11.06 9.64
C VAL A 195 -19.22 10.89 8.14
N PHE A 196 -18.32 10.00 7.72
CA PHE A 196 -17.96 9.80 6.31
C PHE A 196 -18.61 8.53 5.76
N ARG A 197 -19.88 8.62 5.34
CA ARG A 197 -20.63 7.46 4.83
C ARG A 197 -20.58 7.44 3.30
N PRO A 198 -20.21 6.30 2.68
CA PRO A 198 -20.29 6.14 1.23
C PRO A 198 -21.70 6.45 0.69
N GLY A 199 -21.78 7.33 -0.30
CA GLY A 199 -23.02 7.79 -0.92
C GLY A 199 -23.65 9.03 -0.28
N HIS A 200 -23.09 9.55 0.82
CA HIS A 200 -23.58 10.75 1.50
C HIS A 200 -22.52 11.84 1.62
N GLU A 201 -21.36 11.52 2.22
CA GLU A 201 -20.25 12.45 2.44
C GLU A 201 -18.99 12.10 1.63
N VAL A 202 -18.83 10.82 1.28
CA VAL A 202 -17.77 10.29 0.40
C VAL A 202 -18.40 9.41 -0.68
N ALA A 203 -17.70 9.15 -1.79
CA ALA A 203 -18.23 8.40 -2.92
C ALA A 203 -19.53 9.00 -3.50
N VAL A 204 -19.57 10.33 -3.58
CA VAL A 204 -20.79 11.10 -3.94
C VAL A 204 -20.79 11.57 -5.39
N THR A 205 -19.83 11.16 -6.21
CA THR A 205 -19.81 11.52 -7.63
C THR A 205 -21.02 10.89 -8.33
N PRO A 206 -21.90 11.68 -8.97
CA PRO A 206 -23.12 11.14 -9.57
C PRO A 206 -22.84 10.07 -10.61
N GLY A 207 -23.56 8.97 -10.56
CA GLY A 207 -23.38 7.83 -11.46
C GLY A 207 -24.46 6.78 -11.28
N GLN A 208 -24.37 5.70 -12.04
CA GLN A 208 -25.28 4.56 -11.99
C GLN A 208 -24.50 3.26 -12.09
N VAL A 209 -24.89 2.26 -11.30
CA VAL A 209 -24.45 0.88 -11.51
C VAL A 209 -25.13 0.37 -12.78
N ILE A 210 -24.36 0.00 -13.79
CA ILE A 210 -24.87 -0.44 -15.11
C ILE A 210 -24.68 -1.94 -15.35
N PHE A 211 -23.86 -2.60 -14.54
CA PHE A 211 -23.63 -4.04 -14.59
C PHE A 211 -23.34 -4.56 -13.19
N ARG A 212 -23.80 -5.77 -12.90
CA ARG A 212 -23.54 -6.47 -11.64
C ARG A 212 -23.43 -7.96 -11.89
N ASN A 213 -22.38 -8.58 -11.36
CA ASN A 213 -22.26 -10.02 -11.25
C ASN A 213 -21.90 -10.39 -9.80
N HIS A 214 -21.41 -11.61 -9.56
CA HIS A 214 -21.04 -12.08 -8.23
C HIS A 214 -19.89 -11.29 -7.56
N LEU A 215 -18.92 -10.79 -8.35
CA LEU A 215 -17.72 -10.12 -7.82
C LEU A 215 -17.77 -8.60 -7.90
N ILE A 216 -18.47 -8.03 -8.89
CA ILE A 216 -18.39 -6.60 -9.17
C ILE A 216 -19.77 -5.96 -9.40
N GLU A 217 -19.85 -4.71 -8.98
CA GLU A 217 -20.72 -3.70 -9.60
C GLU A 217 -19.84 -2.81 -10.47
N LEU A 218 -20.26 -2.59 -11.73
CA LEU A 218 -19.62 -1.60 -12.61
C LEU A 218 -20.44 -0.31 -12.57
N ILE A 219 -19.80 0.76 -12.11
CA ILE A 219 -20.39 2.10 -12.04
C ILE A 219 -19.98 2.87 -13.29
N GLN A 220 -20.96 3.45 -13.99
CA GLN A 220 -20.73 4.52 -14.97
C GLN A 220 -21.04 5.85 -14.30
N TYR A 221 -20.14 6.83 -14.40
CA TYR A 221 -20.35 8.16 -13.84
C TYR A 221 -21.04 9.09 -14.83
N ALA A 222 -21.91 9.96 -14.31
CA ALA A 222 -22.66 10.90 -15.11
C ALA A 222 -21.73 12.02 -15.62
N PRO A 223 -21.72 12.32 -16.93
CA PRO A 223 -20.90 13.39 -17.49
C PRO A 223 -21.33 14.76 -16.94
N THR A 224 -20.37 15.64 -16.65
CA THR A 224 -20.66 17.00 -16.19
C THR A 224 -20.74 18.02 -17.33
N GLY A 225 -20.26 17.69 -18.53
CA GLY A 225 -20.25 18.55 -19.70
C GLY A 225 -21.01 17.98 -20.93
N PRO A 226 -21.26 18.81 -21.95
CA PRO A 226 -21.98 18.40 -23.16
C PRO A 226 -21.13 17.57 -24.14
N LYS A 227 -19.82 17.43 -23.90
CA LYS A 227 -18.89 16.65 -24.71
C LYS A 227 -17.92 15.88 -23.84
N VAL A 228 -17.50 14.71 -24.32
CA VAL A 228 -16.52 13.84 -23.67
C VAL A 228 -15.49 13.32 -24.68
N ARG A 229 -14.36 12.81 -24.21
CA ARG A 229 -13.43 11.99 -25.01
C ARG A 229 -14.13 10.68 -25.45
N PRO A 230 -13.89 10.21 -26.69
CA PRO A 230 -14.55 9.01 -27.17
C PRO A 230 -14.08 7.73 -26.46
N GLU A 231 -12.79 7.64 -26.13
CA GLU A 231 -12.21 6.55 -25.35
C GLU A 231 -12.55 6.71 -23.85
N PRO A 232 -13.23 5.74 -23.22
CA PRO A 232 -13.55 5.82 -21.81
C PRO A 232 -12.36 5.48 -20.92
N VAL A 233 -12.43 5.91 -19.66
CA VAL A 233 -11.50 5.47 -18.60
C VAL A 233 -12.19 4.40 -17.75
N LEU A 234 -11.59 3.21 -17.64
CA LEU A 234 -12.03 2.14 -16.73
C LEU A 234 -11.08 2.06 -15.54
N ILE A 235 -11.60 2.20 -14.33
CA ILE A 235 -10.84 2.15 -13.09
C ILE A 235 -11.02 0.79 -12.42
N ILE A 236 -9.90 0.10 -12.19
CA ILE A 236 -9.79 -1.19 -11.50
C ILE A 236 -9.09 -0.96 -10.15
N PRO A 237 -9.84 -0.67 -9.09
CA PRO A 237 -9.25 -0.43 -7.78
C PRO A 237 -8.75 -1.73 -7.13
N SER A 238 -7.92 -1.62 -6.10
CA SER A 238 -7.65 -2.73 -5.19
C SER A 238 -8.93 -3.14 -4.46
N TRP A 239 -9.07 -4.42 -4.13
CA TRP A 239 -10.15 -4.96 -3.29
C TRP A 239 -9.68 -5.32 -1.88
N ILE A 240 -8.45 -4.97 -1.51
CA ILE A 240 -7.95 -5.03 -0.12
C ILE A 240 -8.70 -4.01 0.77
N MET A 241 -9.09 -2.90 0.16
CA MET A 241 -9.93 -1.86 0.72
C MET A 241 -10.96 -1.43 -0.34
N LYS A 242 -11.96 -0.64 0.05
CA LYS A 242 -13.02 -0.23 -0.89
C LYS A 242 -12.54 0.79 -1.92
N TYR A 243 -13.19 0.80 -3.08
CA TYR A 243 -12.76 1.62 -4.24
C TYR A 243 -12.76 3.13 -3.99
N TYR A 244 -13.55 3.61 -3.02
CA TYR A 244 -13.80 5.03 -2.84
C TYR A 244 -12.60 5.83 -2.32
N ILE A 245 -11.42 5.22 -2.15
CA ILE A 245 -10.15 5.97 -2.09
C ILE A 245 -9.92 6.85 -3.32
N LEU A 246 -10.44 6.44 -4.48
CA LEU A 246 -10.37 7.23 -5.72
C LEU A 246 -11.56 8.18 -5.89
N ASP A 247 -12.53 8.14 -4.97
CA ASP A 247 -13.74 8.96 -4.96
C ASP A 247 -14.10 9.32 -3.51
N LEU A 248 -13.17 9.96 -2.79
CA LEU A 248 -13.35 10.36 -1.39
C LEU A 248 -14.36 11.52 -1.30
N SER A 249 -14.01 12.62 -0.65
CA SER A 249 -14.82 13.83 -0.65
C SER A 249 -14.73 14.56 -2.00
N PRO A 250 -15.70 15.45 -2.32
CA PRO A 250 -15.70 16.28 -3.52
C PRO A 250 -14.37 16.96 -3.89
N GLY A 251 -13.59 17.40 -2.90
CA GLY A 251 -12.34 18.13 -3.11
C GLY A 251 -11.13 17.26 -3.44
N ASN A 252 -11.22 15.94 -3.27
CA ASN A 252 -10.12 15.00 -3.47
C ASN A 252 -10.55 13.70 -4.17
N SER A 253 -11.63 13.75 -4.95
CA SER A 253 -12.06 12.66 -5.82
C SER A 253 -11.34 12.70 -7.17
N LEU A 254 -10.54 11.67 -7.46
CA LEU A 254 -9.89 11.48 -8.76
C LEU A 254 -10.92 11.17 -9.84
N ILE A 255 -11.94 10.37 -9.50
CA ILE A 255 -13.05 10.02 -10.39
C ILE A 255 -13.79 11.28 -10.83
N ARG A 256 -14.17 12.14 -9.88
CA ARG A 256 -14.81 13.41 -10.19
C ARG A 256 -13.92 14.28 -11.08
N PHE A 257 -12.63 14.37 -10.76
CA PHE A 257 -11.69 15.13 -11.56
C PHE A 257 -11.67 14.66 -13.02
N LEU A 258 -11.62 13.35 -13.28
CA LEU A 258 -11.67 12.79 -14.64
C LEU A 258 -12.97 13.10 -15.37
N VAL A 259 -14.11 12.97 -14.68
CA VAL A 259 -15.42 13.35 -15.22
C VAL A 259 -15.43 14.83 -15.61
N ASP A 260 -14.90 15.70 -14.74
CA ASP A 260 -14.79 17.15 -14.97
C ASP A 260 -13.80 17.52 -16.08
N GLN A 261 -12.80 16.66 -16.37
CA GLN A 261 -11.92 16.78 -17.55
C GLN A 261 -12.58 16.27 -18.84
N GLY A 262 -13.84 15.80 -18.79
CA GLY A 262 -14.59 15.37 -19.96
C GLY A 262 -14.30 13.95 -20.39
N TYR A 263 -14.03 13.03 -19.47
CA TYR A 263 -13.97 11.59 -19.77
C TYR A 263 -15.28 10.90 -19.41
N THR A 264 -15.65 9.87 -20.18
CA THR A 264 -16.61 8.87 -19.69
C THR A 264 -15.86 7.95 -18.75
N VAL A 265 -16.22 7.95 -17.46
CA VAL A 265 -15.50 7.19 -16.43
C VAL A 265 -16.35 6.02 -15.96
N PHE A 266 -15.71 4.85 -15.88
CA PHE A 266 -16.24 3.66 -15.26
C PHE A 266 -15.35 3.24 -14.09
N ALA A 267 -15.93 2.70 -13.03
CA ALA A 267 -15.17 2.11 -11.92
C ALA A 267 -15.79 0.79 -11.45
N ILE A 268 -14.92 -0.16 -11.12
CA ILE A 268 -15.32 -1.41 -10.47
C ILE A 268 -15.50 -1.17 -8.97
N SER A 269 -16.64 -1.56 -8.44
CA SER A 269 -16.91 -1.69 -7.01
C SER A 269 -16.98 -3.18 -6.65
N TRP A 270 -15.94 -3.68 -5.98
CA TRP A 270 -15.82 -5.09 -5.62
C TRP A 270 -16.78 -5.47 -4.49
N ALA A 271 -17.38 -6.66 -4.58
CA ALA A 271 -18.12 -7.28 -3.48
C ALA A 271 -17.19 -7.59 -2.31
N ASN A 272 -17.70 -7.49 -1.08
CA ASN A 272 -16.97 -7.90 0.12
C ASN A 272 -17.26 -9.39 0.40
N PRO A 273 -16.31 -10.30 0.11
CA PRO A 273 -16.57 -11.74 0.04
C PRO A 273 -16.97 -12.34 1.39
N GLY A 274 -17.84 -13.35 1.37
CA GLY A 274 -18.23 -14.14 2.55
C GLY A 274 -17.54 -15.50 2.62
N GLN A 275 -17.98 -16.34 3.56
CA GLN A 275 -17.44 -17.71 3.71
C GLN A 275 -17.67 -18.57 2.46
N GLN A 276 -18.81 -18.37 1.77
CA GLN A 276 -19.14 -19.07 0.54
C GLN A 276 -18.16 -18.80 -0.60
N ASP A 277 -17.42 -17.69 -0.53
CA ASP A 277 -16.52 -17.22 -1.58
C ASP A 277 -15.10 -17.77 -1.45
N ARG A 278 -14.84 -18.64 -0.45
CA ARG A 278 -13.51 -19.18 -0.13
C ARG A 278 -12.74 -19.78 -1.30
N THR A 279 -13.44 -20.27 -2.32
CA THR A 279 -12.87 -20.93 -3.51
C THR A 279 -12.60 -19.98 -4.66
N LEU A 280 -12.98 -18.70 -4.56
CA LEU A 280 -12.66 -17.69 -5.56
C LEU A 280 -11.15 -17.48 -5.59
N GLY A 281 -10.56 -17.67 -6.76
CA GLY A 281 -9.13 -17.50 -7.02
C GLY A 281 -8.83 -16.23 -7.81
N MET A 282 -7.56 -15.97 -8.08
CA MET A 282 -7.13 -14.83 -8.90
C MET A 282 -7.75 -14.86 -10.31
N ASP A 283 -7.91 -16.04 -10.90
CA ASP A 283 -8.55 -16.22 -12.22
C ASP A 283 -10.03 -15.79 -12.23
N ASP A 284 -10.75 -15.94 -11.11
CA ASP A 284 -12.12 -15.46 -11.00
C ASP A 284 -12.17 -13.93 -10.98
N TYR A 285 -11.23 -13.27 -10.30
CA TYR A 285 -11.11 -11.81 -10.30
C TYR A 285 -10.69 -11.26 -11.67
N LEU A 286 -9.87 -11.99 -12.43
CA LEU A 286 -9.56 -11.64 -13.83
C LEU A 286 -10.82 -11.72 -14.69
N ARG A 287 -11.51 -12.86 -14.68
CA ARG A 287 -12.65 -13.14 -15.56
C ARG A 287 -13.89 -12.35 -15.16
N LEU A 288 -14.39 -12.57 -13.95
CA LEU A 288 -15.61 -11.92 -13.44
C LEU A 288 -15.37 -10.47 -12.99
N GLY A 289 -14.12 -10.03 -12.85
CA GLY A 289 -13.80 -8.63 -12.56
C GLY A 289 -13.43 -7.88 -13.83
N VAL A 290 -12.17 -7.98 -14.22
CA VAL A 290 -11.60 -7.15 -15.29
C VAL A 290 -12.24 -7.42 -16.65
N MET A 291 -12.36 -8.69 -17.05
CA MET A 291 -12.87 -9.04 -18.39
C MET A 291 -14.36 -8.73 -18.54
N ASP A 292 -15.20 -9.14 -17.58
CA ASP A 292 -16.63 -8.79 -17.57
C ASP A 292 -16.86 -7.27 -17.57
N ALA A 293 -16.02 -6.50 -16.87
CA ALA A 293 -16.09 -5.03 -16.90
C ALA A 293 -15.72 -4.46 -18.28
N LEU A 294 -14.67 -4.97 -18.92
CA LEU A 294 -14.29 -4.58 -20.29
C LEU A 294 -15.39 -4.91 -21.31
N ASP A 295 -16.05 -6.07 -21.17
CA ASP A 295 -17.18 -6.47 -22.00
C ASP A 295 -18.38 -5.53 -21.84
N ALA A 296 -18.71 -5.17 -20.59
CA ALA A 296 -19.78 -4.22 -20.30
C ALA A 296 -19.47 -2.81 -20.84
N VAL A 297 -18.24 -2.31 -20.67
CA VAL A 297 -17.82 -1.01 -21.23
C VAL A 297 -17.89 -1.05 -22.77
N SER A 298 -17.38 -2.11 -23.39
CA SER A 298 -17.41 -2.28 -24.86
C SER A 298 -18.84 -2.39 -25.40
N SER A 299 -19.78 -2.86 -24.59
CA SER A 299 -21.20 -2.94 -24.96
C SER A 299 -21.91 -1.57 -24.91
N VAL A 300 -21.45 -0.67 -24.02
CA VAL A 300 -21.95 0.72 -23.93
C VAL A 300 -21.29 1.60 -25.00
N LEU A 301 -20.00 1.39 -25.28
CA LEU A 301 -19.19 2.14 -26.24
C LEU A 301 -18.52 1.21 -27.28
N PRO A 302 -19.29 0.66 -28.24
CA PRO A 302 -18.74 -0.29 -29.21
C PRO A 302 -17.62 0.32 -30.07
N GLY A 303 -16.54 -0.44 -30.24
CA GLY A 303 -15.42 -0.10 -31.12
C GLY A 303 -14.51 1.03 -30.61
N GLN A 304 -14.71 1.51 -29.37
CA GLN A 304 -13.80 2.47 -28.75
C GLN A 304 -12.72 1.73 -27.95
N GLY A 305 -11.47 2.18 -28.08
CA GLY A 305 -10.40 1.71 -27.19
C GLY A 305 -10.60 2.23 -25.77
N ILE A 306 -10.16 1.44 -24.77
CA ILE A 306 -10.38 1.74 -23.35
C ILE A 306 -9.06 2.17 -22.70
N HIS A 307 -9.07 3.30 -21.99
CA HIS A 307 -7.99 3.68 -21.09
C HIS A 307 -8.20 2.98 -19.75
N ALA A 308 -7.50 1.87 -19.51
CA ALA A 308 -7.62 1.13 -18.25
C ALA A 308 -6.64 1.67 -17.20
N ALA A 309 -7.10 1.88 -15.97
CA ALA A 309 -6.31 2.38 -14.85
C ALA A 309 -6.49 1.48 -13.63
N GLY A 310 -5.40 0.87 -13.16
CA GLY A 310 -5.43 -0.03 -12.02
C GLY A 310 -4.71 0.55 -10.81
N TYR A 311 -5.28 0.41 -9.62
CA TYR A 311 -4.71 0.92 -8.36
C TYR A 311 -4.24 -0.19 -7.43
N CYS A 312 -2.97 -0.11 -6.99
CA CYS A 312 -2.33 -1.08 -6.09
C CYS A 312 -2.50 -2.51 -6.63
N LEU A 313 -3.10 -3.44 -5.87
CA LEU A 313 -3.38 -4.81 -6.33
C LEU A 313 -4.28 -4.85 -7.58
N GLY A 314 -5.20 -3.89 -7.74
CA GLY A 314 -6.00 -3.75 -8.96
C GLY A 314 -5.15 -3.42 -10.19
N GLY A 315 -4.02 -2.72 -10.00
CA GLY A 315 -3.01 -2.51 -11.04
C GLY A 315 -2.25 -3.78 -11.39
N THR A 316 -1.82 -4.57 -10.40
CA THR A 316 -1.20 -5.88 -10.64
C THR A 316 -2.15 -6.81 -11.41
N LEU A 317 -3.42 -6.87 -11.00
CA LEU A 317 -4.47 -7.64 -11.70
C LEU A 317 -4.66 -7.14 -13.15
N LEU A 318 -4.69 -5.82 -13.34
CA LEU A 318 -4.80 -5.21 -14.66
C LEU A 318 -3.59 -5.52 -15.55
N ALA A 319 -2.36 -5.55 -15.03
CA ALA A 319 -1.18 -5.94 -15.79
C ALA A 319 -1.23 -7.41 -16.23
N ILE A 320 -1.70 -8.31 -15.34
CA ILE A 320 -1.92 -9.72 -15.68
C ILE A 320 -2.98 -9.84 -16.80
N ALA A 321 -4.10 -9.11 -16.67
CA ALA A 321 -5.15 -9.10 -17.68
C ALA A 321 -4.66 -8.55 -19.02
N ALA A 322 -3.94 -7.42 -19.02
CA ALA A 322 -3.40 -6.79 -20.23
C ALA A 322 -2.38 -7.69 -20.95
N ALA A 323 -1.53 -8.40 -20.19
CA ALA A 323 -0.60 -9.38 -20.76
C ALA A 323 -1.36 -10.58 -21.37
N ALA A 324 -2.39 -11.10 -20.70
CA ALA A 324 -3.25 -12.16 -21.24
C ALA A 324 -3.97 -11.71 -22.52
N MET A 325 -4.52 -10.49 -22.52
CA MET A 325 -5.16 -9.88 -23.69
C MET A 325 -4.20 -9.79 -24.87
N GLY A 326 -2.98 -9.30 -24.65
CA GLY A 326 -1.96 -9.23 -25.71
C GLY A 326 -1.55 -10.60 -26.26
N ARG A 327 -1.36 -11.59 -25.38
CA ARG A 327 -1.10 -12.99 -25.77
C ARG A 327 -2.22 -13.56 -26.64
N ASP A 328 -3.47 -13.24 -26.31
CA ASP A 328 -4.68 -13.80 -26.92
C ASP A 328 -5.22 -12.94 -28.09
N GLY A 329 -4.55 -11.83 -28.43
CA GLY A 329 -4.91 -10.96 -29.57
C GLY A 329 -6.08 -10.01 -29.30
N ASP A 330 -6.38 -9.70 -28.04
CA ASP A 330 -7.40 -8.74 -27.64
C ASP A 330 -6.80 -7.32 -27.53
N GLU A 331 -7.17 -6.45 -28.47
CA GLU A 331 -6.61 -5.10 -28.62
C GLU A 331 -7.53 -3.99 -28.05
N ARG A 332 -8.48 -4.32 -27.17
CA ARG A 332 -9.45 -3.33 -26.64
C ARG A 332 -8.84 -2.22 -25.79
N LEU A 333 -7.61 -2.37 -25.29
CA LEU A 333 -6.96 -1.35 -24.46
C LEU A 333 -6.24 -0.30 -25.31
N ALA A 334 -6.69 0.95 -25.24
CA ALA A 334 -5.99 2.08 -25.84
C ALA A 334 -4.71 2.43 -25.06
N SER A 335 -4.75 2.27 -23.73
CA SER A 335 -3.60 2.51 -22.86
C SER A 335 -3.74 1.87 -21.49
N LEU A 336 -2.63 1.69 -20.79
CA LEU A 336 -2.57 1.15 -19.43
C LEU A 336 -2.07 2.21 -18.45
N THR A 337 -2.77 2.43 -17.34
CA THR A 337 -2.31 3.26 -16.22
C THR A 337 -2.14 2.41 -14.95
N MET A 338 -0.96 2.47 -14.34
CA MET A 338 -0.59 1.70 -13.16
C MET A 338 -0.35 2.66 -11.99
N LEU A 339 -1.23 2.65 -10.98
CA LEU A 339 -1.17 3.56 -9.84
C LEU A 339 -0.67 2.82 -8.59
N ALA A 340 0.55 3.09 -8.15
CA ALA A 340 1.22 2.46 -7.00
C ALA A 340 1.12 0.92 -7.03
N ALA A 341 1.31 0.33 -8.21
CA ALA A 341 1.10 -1.09 -8.47
C ALA A 341 2.41 -1.79 -8.83
N GLN A 342 2.64 -2.95 -8.24
CA GLN A 342 3.84 -3.75 -8.50
C GLN A 342 3.57 -4.85 -9.52
N THR A 343 4.56 -5.08 -10.37
CA THR A 343 4.62 -6.23 -11.28
C THR A 343 5.81 -7.15 -10.99
N ASP A 344 6.74 -6.67 -10.16
CA ASP A 344 7.87 -7.40 -9.59
C ASP A 344 7.83 -7.27 -8.06
N PHE A 345 7.88 -8.41 -7.38
CA PHE A 345 7.80 -8.55 -5.93
C PHE A 345 9.11 -9.07 -5.30
N THR A 346 10.26 -8.97 -6.00
CA THR A 346 11.57 -9.24 -5.39
C THR A 346 11.92 -8.30 -4.25
N GLU A 347 11.42 -7.06 -4.28
CA GLU A 347 11.64 -6.04 -3.24
C GLU A 347 10.32 -5.34 -2.86
N PRO A 348 9.31 -6.08 -2.35
CA PRO A 348 7.95 -5.57 -2.23
C PRO A 348 7.72 -4.69 -1.00
N GLY A 349 8.80 -4.12 -0.46
CA GLY A 349 8.77 -3.29 0.74
C GLY A 349 8.71 -4.11 2.02
N GLU A 350 8.33 -3.43 3.09
CA GLU A 350 8.32 -4.00 4.43
C GLU A 350 7.30 -5.17 4.54
N LEU A 351 6.33 -5.28 3.61
CA LEU A 351 5.44 -6.45 3.53
C LEU A 351 6.20 -7.78 3.36
N ALA A 352 7.38 -7.77 2.74
CA ALA A 352 8.24 -8.95 2.61
C ALA A 352 8.65 -9.57 3.95
N LEU A 353 8.66 -8.78 5.03
CA LEU A 353 9.03 -9.22 6.38
C LEU A 353 8.07 -10.26 6.97
N PHE A 354 6.84 -10.30 6.45
CA PHE A 354 5.78 -11.18 6.93
C PHE A 354 5.36 -12.19 5.88
N ILE A 355 6.21 -12.45 4.89
CA ILE A 355 5.90 -13.36 3.79
C ILE A 355 7.10 -14.29 3.58
N ASP A 356 7.01 -15.44 4.24
CA ASP A 356 7.85 -16.63 4.02
C ASP A 356 6.94 -17.87 4.02
N ASP A 357 7.47 -19.03 3.59
CA ASP A 357 6.69 -20.27 3.51
C ASP A 357 6.02 -20.65 4.83
N SER A 358 6.66 -20.41 5.98
CA SER A 358 6.12 -20.74 7.28
C SER A 358 4.97 -19.81 7.65
N GLN A 359 5.12 -18.51 7.41
CA GLN A 359 4.11 -17.49 7.66
C GLN A 359 2.92 -17.62 6.73
N VAL A 360 3.14 -17.92 5.44
CA VAL A 360 2.07 -18.16 4.47
C VAL A 360 1.30 -19.42 4.83
N SER A 361 1.97 -20.53 5.12
CA SER A 361 1.30 -21.79 5.51
C SER A 361 0.50 -21.63 6.80
N PHE A 362 1.03 -20.87 7.76
CA PHE A 362 0.33 -20.54 9.00
C PHE A 362 -0.94 -19.72 8.76
N LEU A 363 -0.87 -18.71 7.88
CA LEU A 363 -2.02 -17.89 7.50
C LEU A 363 -3.07 -18.68 6.71
N GLU A 364 -2.61 -19.58 5.82
CA GLU A 364 -3.45 -20.50 5.08
C GLU A 364 -4.29 -21.38 6.02
N ASP A 365 -3.69 -21.87 7.09
CA ASP A 365 -4.38 -22.72 8.07
C ASP A 365 -5.45 -21.94 8.86
N ILE A 366 -5.24 -20.65 9.14
CA ILE A 366 -6.26 -19.78 9.76
C ILE A 366 -7.44 -19.59 8.81
N MET A 367 -7.13 -19.23 7.56
CA MET A 367 -8.13 -18.95 6.54
C MET A 367 -8.84 -20.22 6.06
N TRP A 368 -8.24 -21.40 6.24
CA TRP A 368 -8.86 -22.68 5.90
C TRP A 368 -10.15 -22.93 6.68
N ASP A 369 -10.20 -22.57 7.97
CA ASP A 369 -11.39 -22.72 8.81
C ASP A 369 -12.44 -21.62 8.48
N GLN A 370 -11.98 -20.37 8.42
CA GLN A 370 -12.85 -19.19 8.27
C GLN A 370 -13.34 -18.96 6.83
N GLY A 371 -12.59 -19.40 5.82
CA GLY A 371 -12.86 -19.20 4.39
C GLY A 371 -12.30 -17.90 3.79
N TYR A 372 -11.90 -16.94 4.61
CA TYR A 372 -11.37 -15.64 4.19
C TYR A 372 -10.43 -15.06 5.25
N LEU A 373 -9.61 -14.07 4.87
CA LEU A 373 -8.86 -13.21 5.80
C LEU A 373 -9.75 -12.06 6.27
N ASP A 374 -9.87 -11.88 7.58
CA ASP A 374 -10.63 -10.79 8.17
C ASP A 374 -9.84 -9.47 8.20
N THR A 375 -10.55 -8.35 8.17
CA THR A 375 -9.96 -6.99 8.18
C THR A 375 -9.10 -6.73 9.41
N THR A 376 -9.47 -7.32 10.56
CA THR A 376 -8.73 -7.16 11.83
C THR A 376 -7.38 -7.89 11.83
N GLN A 377 -7.29 -9.03 11.14
CA GLN A 377 -6.06 -9.82 11.02
C GLN A 377 -5.05 -9.11 10.12
N MET A 378 -5.52 -8.51 9.02
CA MET A 378 -4.71 -7.70 8.12
C MET A 378 -4.26 -6.38 8.76
N ALA A 379 -5.14 -5.72 9.52
CA ALA A 379 -4.82 -4.48 10.24
C ALA A 379 -3.69 -4.66 11.27
N GLY A 380 -3.59 -5.81 11.92
CA GLY A 380 -2.49 -6.11 12.85
C GLY A 380 -1.11 -6.07 12.17
N ALA A 381 -0.97 -6.71 11.01
CA ALA A 381 0.27 -6.71 10.23
C ALA A 381 0.63 -5.31 9.72
N PHE A 382 -0.33 -4.55 9.16
CA PHE A 382 -0.10 -3.18 8.70
C PHE A 382 0.21 -2.18 9.84
N GLN A 383 -0.40 -2.35 11.02
CA GLN A 383 -0.08 -1.54 12.20
C GLN A 383 1.33 -1.81 12.72
N LEU A 384 1.79 -3.06 12.68
CA LEU A 384 3.16 -3.42 13.03
C LEU A 384 4.16 -2.78 12.06
N LEU A 385 3.88 -2.85 10.75
CA LEU A 385 4.72 -2.26 9.69
C LEU A 385 4.92 -0.75 9.85
N ASN A 386 3.87 -0.01 10.25
CA ASN A 386 3.91 1.45 10.41
C ASN A 386 3.90 1.93 11.87
N SER A 387 4.38 1.12 12.81
CA SER A 387 4.33 1.44 14.26
C SER A 387 4.93 2.80 14.63
N ARG A 388 6.06 3.16 14.00
CA ARG A 388 6.79 4.42 14.24
C ARG A 388 5.92 5.65 13.99
N ASP A 389 5.26 5.71 12.84
CA ASP A 389 4.49 6.88 12.43
C ASP A 389 3.00 6.81 12.81
N LEU A 390 2.41 5.61 12.99
CA LEU A 390 0.97 5.47 13.28
C LEU A 390 0.66 5.16 14.76
N VAL A 391 1.49 4.40 15.47
CA VAL A 391 1.20 4.00 16.85
C VAL A 391 1.80 5.00 17.84
N TRP A 392 3.09 5.28 17.74
CA TRP A 392 3.77 6.15 18.71
C TRP A 392 3.43 7.62 18.55
N SER A 393 3.31 8.10 17.32
CA SER A 393 2.88 9.48 17.06
C SER A 393 1.44 9.73 17.55
N ARG A 394 0.58 8.72 17.45
CA ARG A 394 -0.79 8.77 17.98
C ARG A 394 -0.78 8.75 19.50
N LEU A 395 -0.01 7.86 20.11
CA LEU A 395 0.10 7.79 21.58
C LEU A 395 0.57 9.11 22.16
N LEU A 396 1.60 9.72 21.57
CA LEU A 396 2.08 11.04 21.96
C LEU A 396 0.99 12.10 21.80
N LYS A 397 0.36 12.21 20.62
CA LYS A 397 -0.59 13.31 20.36
C LYS A 397 -1.94 13.13 21.04
N ASP A 398 -2.60 12.00 20.82
CA ASP A 398 -3.96 11.77 21.29
C ASP A 398 -3.99 11.60 22.82
N TYR A 399 -3.03 10.88 23.40
CA TYR A 399 -3.07 10.50 24.82
C TYR A 399 -2.15 11.33 25.71
N LEU A 400 -0.97 11.76 25.25
CA LEU A 400 -0.07 12.58 26.09
C LEU A 400 -0.30 14.08 25.88
N MET A 401 -0.53 14.54 24.66
CA MET A 401 -0.80 15.96 24.37
C MET A 401 -2.29 16.32 24.48
N GLY A 402 -3.18 15.32 24.47
CA GLY A 402 -4.64 15.51 24.48
C GLY A 402 -5.18 16.07 23.16
N GLU A 403 -4.38 16.04 22.09
CA GLU A 403 -4.65 16.65 20.79
C GLU A 403 -5.18 15.60 19.80
N ARG A 404 -6.43 15.18 19.99
CA ARG A 404 -7.08 14.27 19.05
C ARG A 404 -7.27 14.98 17.70
N ARG A 405 -6.61 14.48 16.66
CA ARG A 405 -6.81 14.99 15.31
C ARG A 405 -8.25 14.70 14.86
N PRO A 406 -8.95 15.65 14.23
CA PRO A 406 -10.24 15.37 13.65
C PRO A 406 -10.10 14.27 12.58
N GLN A 407 -11.03 13.32 12.58
CA GLN A 407 -11.11 12.31 11.54
C GLN A 407 -11.29 13.00 10.18
N ASN A 408 -10.60 12.49 9.16
CA ASN A 408 -10.82 12.88 7.78
C ASN A 408 -11.33 11.69 6.96
N ASP A 409 -11.73 11.96 5.74
CA ASP A 409 -12.24 10.98 4.78
C ASP A 409 -11.26 9.83 4.52
N LEU A 410 -9.95 10.11 4.39
CA LEU A 410 -8.91 9.09 4.20
C LEU A 410 -8.78 8.16 5.41
N MET A 411 -8.87 8.71 6.63
CA MET A 411 -8.85 7.91 7.86
C MET A 411 -10.11 7.05 8.00
N ALA A 412 -11.28 7.57 7.61
CA ALA A 412 -12.52 6.81 7.58
C ALA A 412 -12.45 5.68 6.56
N TRP A 413 -11.92 5.92 5.36
CA TRP A 413 -11.64 4.89 4.36
C TRP A 413 -10.70 3.80 4.90
N ASN A 414 -9.61 4.19 5.54
CA ASN A 414 -8.65 3.22 6.07
C ASN A 414 -9.24 2.33 7.18
N ALA A 415 -10.33 2.76 7.82
CA ALA A 415 -11.07 1.97 8.80
C ALA A 415 -12.15 1.07 8.19
N ASP A 416 -12.48 1.23 6.91
CA ASP A 416 -13.53 0.49 6.19
C ASP A 416 -12.92 -0.58 5.27
N GLY A 417 -12.33 -1.60 5.90
CA GLY A 417 -11.64 -2.69 5.21
C GLY A 417 -12.57 -3.71 4.55
N THR A 418 -12.01 -4.53 3.67
CA THR A 418 -12.69 -5.66 3.01
C THR A 418 -11.98 -6.99 3.30
N ARG A 419 -12.71 -8.08 3.12
CA ARG A 419 -12.20 -9.45 3.29
C ARG A 419 -11.50 -9.94 2.02
N LEU A 420 -10.59 -10.90 2.17
CA LEU A 420 -9.90 -11.55 1.06
C LEU A 420 -10.22 -13.06 1.05
N PRO A 421 -10.73 -13.65 -0.06
CA PRO A 421 -11.02 -15.07 -0.10
C PRO A 421 -9.77 -15.92 0.11
N TYR A 422 -9.94 -17.09 0.74
CA TYR A 422 -8.85 -18.02 1.02
C TYR A 422 -7.97 -18.31 -0.20
N ARG A 423 -8.55 -18.87 -1.27
CA ARG A 423 -7.80 -19.29 -2.45
C ARG A 423 -7.10 -18.13 -3.14
N MET A 424 -7.80 -17.02 -3.39
CA MET A 424 -7.23 -15.84 -4.03
C MET A 424 -6.01 -15.32 -3.25
N HIS A 425 -6.12 -15.18 -1.92
CA HIS A 425 -5.02 -14.65 -1.11
C HIS A 425 -3.81 -15.60 -1.09
N THR A 426 -4.04 -16.91 -1.01
CA THR A 426 -2.99 -17.94 -1.17
C THR A 426 -2.27 -17.81 -2.50
N GLU A 427 -3.03 -17.74 -3.61
CA GLU A 427 -2.46 -17.61 -4.95
C GLU A 427 -1.66 -16.31 -5.08
N TYR A 428 -2.16 -15.21 -4.49
CA TYR A 428 -1.48 -13.92 -4.45
C TYR A 428 -0.13 -13.99 -3.71
N LEU A 429 -0.11 -14.51 -2.48
CA LEU A 429 1.12 -14.58 -1.69
C LEU A 429 2.15 -15.54 -2.29
N ARG A 430 1.73 -16.75 -2.68
CA ARG A 430 2.67 -17.75 -3.21
C ARG A 430 3.19 -17.36 -4.58
N ARG A 431 2.30 -17.06 -5.54
CA ARG A 431 2.73 -16.83 -6.93
C ARG A 431 3.37 -15.47 -7.14
N LEU A 432 2.93 -14.44 -6.43
CA LEU A 432 3.47 -13.09 -6.62
C LEU A 432 4.59 -12.81 -5.62
N PHE A 433 4.35 -12.90 -4.31
CA PHE A 433 5.38 -12.51 -3.34
C PHE A 433 6.52 -13.54 -3.18
N LEU A 434 6.21 -14.83 -3.09
CA LEU A 434 7.24 -15.85 -2.89
C LEU A 434 7.94 -16.23 -4.21
N ASP A 435 7.16 -16.65 -5.21
CA ASP A 435 7.70 -17.20 -6.45
C ASP A 435 7.99 -16.12 -7.51
N ASN A 436 7.41 -14.93 -7.37
CA ASN A 436 7.50 -13.83 -8.33
C ASN A 436 7.23 -14.27 -9.78
N ASP A 437 6.21 -15.12 -9.95
CA ASP A 437 5.87 -15.77 -11.21
C ASP A 437 5.50 -14.77 -12.30
N LEU A 438 4.93 -13.60 -11.95
CA LEU A 438 4.54 -12.58 -12.92
C LEU A 438 5.75 -11.94 -13.60
N ALA A 439 6.70 -11.41 -12.82
CA ALA A 439 7.94 -10.85 -13.37
C ALA A 439 8.80 -11.92 -14.06
N SER A 440 8.67 -13.17 -13.66
CA SER A 440 9.40 -14.30 -14.25
C SER A 440 8.73 -14.91 -15.48
N GLY A 441 7.57 -14.41 -15.93
CA GLY A 441 6.84 -14.94 -17.08
C GLY A 441 6.26 -16.35 -16.89
N ARG A 442 6.02 -16.76 -15.63
CA ARG A 442 5.45 -18.07 -15.26
C ARG A 442 4.02 -18.01 -14.75
N TYR A 443 3.49 -16.81 -14.49
CA TYR A 443 2.16 -16.64 -13.91
C TYR A 443 1.10 -17.17 -14.87
N PRO A 444 0.30 -18.19 -14.49
CA PRO A 444 -0.68 -18.77 -15.39
C PRO A 444 -1.97 -17.95 -15.39
N VAL A 445 -2.54 -17.77 -16.58
CA VAL A 445 -3.90 -17.27 -16.80
C VAL A 445 -4.63 -18.29 -17.67
N GLY A 446 -5.60 -18.98 -17.08
CA GLY A 446 -6.16 -20.19 -17.68
C GLY A 446 -5.12 -21.32 -17.70
N SER A 447 -4.87 -21.90 -18.87
CA SER A 447 -3.91 -23.00 -19.02
C SER A 447 -2.51 -22.57 -19.46
N LEU A 448 -2.29 -21.28 -19.74
CA LEU A 448 -1.05 -20.76 -20.32
C LEU A 448 -0.46 -19.65 -19.45
N PRO A 449 0.88 -19.54 -19.36
CA PRO A 449 1.52 -18.41 -18.69
C PRO A 449 1.32 -17.11 -19.48
N VAL A 450 1.61 -15.99 -18.82
CA VAL A 450 1.68 -14.66 -19.44
C VAL A 450 3.04 -14.02 -19.20
N ALA A 451 3.51 -13.22 -20.16
CA ALA A 451 4.67 -12.37 -20.00
C ALA A 451 4.25 -10.89 -20.11
N LEU A 452 4.81 -10.02 -19.26
CA LEU A 452 4.49 -8.59 -19.29
C LEU A 452 4.92 -7.89 -20.60
N THR A 453 5.82 -8.52 -21.35
CA THR A 453 6.19 -8.11 -22.71
C THR A 453 5.05 -8.27 -23.72
N ASP A 454 4.02 -9.05 -23.40
CA ASP A 454 2.83 -9.23 -24.25
C ASP A 454 1.89 -8.02 -24.18
N ILE A 455 2.08 -7.10 -23.22
CA ILE A 455 1.31 -5.85 -23.16
C ILE A 455 1.67 -5.00 -24.40
N THR A 456 0.68 -4.71 -25.23
CA THR A 456 0.88 -4.03 -26.52
C THR A 456 0.62 -2.52 -26.49
N CYS A 457 -0.10 -2.02 -25.48
CA CYS A 457 -0.47 -0.60 -25.39
C CYS A 457 0.51 0.22 -24.51
N PRO A 458 0.61 1.55 -24.71
CA PRO A 458 1.49 2.40 -23.89
C PRO A 458 1.11 2.42 -22.42
N ILE A 459 2.12 2.54 -21.53
CA ILE A 459 1.92 2.51 -20.09
C ILE A 459 2.23 3.88 -19.45
N PHE A 460 1.33 4.34 -18.56
CA PHE A 460 1.57 5.43 -17.62
C PHE A 460 1.67 4.84 -16.20
N CYS A 461 2.83 4.90 -15.58
CA CYS A 461 3.09 4.28 -14.28
C CYS A 461 3.38 5.35 -13.23
N VAL A 462 2.56 5.40 -12.18
CA VAL A 462 2.70 6.33 -11.06
C VAL A 462 3.19 5.58 -9.83
N ALA A 463 4.30 6.01 -9.27
CA ALA A 463 4.80 5.58 -7.98
C ALA A 463 4.88 6.76 -7.00
N THR A 464 5.02 6.47 -5.70
CA THR A 464 5.15 7.53 -4.67
C THR A 464 6.47 7.46 -3.94
N LEU A 465 7.10 8.61 -3.67
CA LEU A 465 8.48 8.70 -3.18
C LEU A 465 8.66 8.04 -1.80
N ARG A 466 7.65 8.13 -0.93
CA ARG A 466 7.64 7.56 0.44
C ARG A 466 6.67 6.40 0.56
N ASP A 467 6.48 5.64 -0.51
CA ASP A 467 5.67 4.43 -0.49
C ASP A 467 6.39 3.32 0.27
N HIS A 468 5.80 2.84 1.36
CA HIS A 468 6.27 1.66 2.09
C HIS A 468 5.49 0.40 1.72
N VAL A 469 4.34 0.55 1.05
CA VAL A 469 3.46 -0.56 0.64
C VAL A 469 3.90 -1.08 -0.73
N ALA A 470 4.12 -0.18 -1.68
CA ALA A 470 4.62 -0.48 -3.02
C ALA A 470 5.83 0.42 -3.32
N PRO A 471 7.03 0.10 -2.79
CA PRO A 471 8.19 0.96 -2.93
C PRO A 471 8.45 1.32 -4.39
N TRP A 472 8.68 2.61 -4.65
CA TRP A 472 8.78 3.09 -6.03
C TRP A 472 9.91 2.43 -6.82
N ARG A 473 10.98 1.98 -6.15
CA ARG A 473 12.07 1.22 -6.78
C ARG A 473 11.60 -0.16 -7.30
N SER A 474 10.70 -0.82 -6.58
CA SER A 474 10.07 -2.06 -7.04
C SER A 474 9.12 -1.79 -8.20
N VAL A 475 8.30 -0.75 -8.11
CA VAL A 475 7.39 -0.32 -9.20
C VAL A 475 8.19 0.06 -10.46
N HIS A 476 9.36 0.70 -10.30
CA HIS A 476 10.24 1.11 -11.37
C HIS A 476 10.80 -0.07 -12.20
N LYS A 477 10.85 -1.28 -11.64
CA LYS A 477 11.27 -2.50 -12.39
C LYS A 477 10.36 -2.83 -13.56
N LEU A 478 9.15 -2.27 -13.63
CA LEU A 478 8.29 -2.35 -14.81
C LEU A 478 9.01 -1.97 -16.12
N HIS A 479 9.97 -1.04 -16.08
CA HIS A 479 10.79 -0.69 -17.26
C HIS A 479 11.59 -1.87 -17.83
N LEU A 480 11.90 -2.88 -17.02
CA LEU A 480 12.62 -4.08 -17.45
C LEU A 480 11.67 -5.14 -18.03
N LEU A 481 10.37 -5.04 -17.73
CA LEU A 481 9.38 -6.07 -18.00
C LEU A 481 8.42 -5.70 -19.14
N ALA A 482 8.40 -4.43 -19.56
CA ALA A 482 7.53 -3.92 -20.62
C ALA A 482 8.31 -3.62 -21.91
N ASP A 483 7.78 -4.05 -23.06
CA ASP A 483 8.32 -3.76 -24.41
C ASP A 483 7.51 -2.68 -25.15
N VAL A 484 7.03 -1.69 -24.39
CA VAL A 484 6.23 -0.56 -24.88
C VAL A 484 6.75 0.76 -24.30
N PRO A 485 6.33 1.92 -24.84
CA PRO A 485 6.63 3.19 -24.21
C PRO A 485 6.08 3.23 -22.78
N VAL A 486 6.93 3.60 -21.82
CA VAL A 486 6.58 3.74 -20.41
C VAL A 486 6.80 5.19 -20.00
N THR A 487 5.73 5.90 -19.68
CA THR A 487 5.79 7.18 -18.97
C THR A 487 5.76 6.87 -17.48
N PHE A 488 6.89 7.08 -16.80
CA PHE A 488 7.00 6.87 -15.36
C PHE A 488 6.91 8.21 -14.63
N LEU A 489 6.09 8.25 -13.58
CA LEU A 489 5.86 9.43 -12.76
C LEU A 489 6.08 9.09 -11.29
N LEU A 490 6.90 9.89 -10.62
CA LEU A 490 7.19 9.77 -9.20
C LEU A 490 6.58 10.94 -8.43
N SER A 491 5.49 10.68 -7.70
CA SER A 491 4.75 11.68 -6.94
C SER A 491 5.31 11.83 -5.52
N SER A 492 5.30 13.06 -4.99
CA SER A 492 5.62 13.33 -3.59
C SER A 492 4.50 12.84 -2.64
N GLY A 493 4.88 12.14 -1.57
CA GLY A 493 3.92 11.58 -0.61
C GLY A 493 4.19 10.11 -0.34
N GLY A 494 3.37 9.51 0.54
CA GLY A 494 3.31 8.04 0.70
C GLY A 494 2.14 7.47 -0.09
N HIS A 495 1.96 6.14 -0.02
CA HIS A 495 1.05 5.33 -0.86
C HIS A 495 -0.24 6.05 -1.31
N ASN A 496 -1.18 6.28 -0.40
CA ASN A 496 -2.47 6.88 -0.74
C ASN A 496 -2.36 8.37 -1.05
N VAL A 497 -1.58 9.12 -0.27
CA VAL A 497 -1.51 10.59 -0.34
C VAL A 497 -0.76 11.09 -1.58
N GLY A 498 0.18 10.30 -2.11
CA GLY A 498 0.88 10.61 -3.36
C GLY A 498 0.01 10.34 -4.59
N ILE A 499 -0.91 9.37 -4.51
CA ILE A 499 -1.86 9.06 -5.59
C ILE A 499 -3.07 10.01 -5.53
N VAL A 500 -3.70 10.16 -4.36
CA VAL A 500 -4.79 11.10 -4.12
C VAL A 500 -4.21 12.49 -3.86
N ASN A 501 -3.79 13.13 -4.94
CA ASN A 501 -3.11 14.42 -4.93
C ASN A 501 -3.87 15.42 -5.82
N PRO A 502 -5.00 16.00 -5.36
CA PRO A 502 -5.78 16.92 -6.18
C PRO A 502 -5.01 18.23 -6.47
N PRO A 503 -5.27 18.89 -7.62
CA PRO A 503 -4.70 20.19 -7.92
C PRO A 503 -4.99 21.24 -6.83
N GLY A 504 -4.05 22.17 -6.64
CA GLY A 504 -4.19 23.28 -5.68
C GLY A 504 -3.73 22.99 -4.26
N VAL A 505 -3.29 21.77 -3.95
CA VAL A 505 -2.69 21.45 -2.65
C VAL A 505 -1.22 21.92 -2.61
N PRO A 506 -0.82 22.81 -1.68
CA PRO A 506 0.54 23.33 -1.61
C PRO A 506 1.55 22.27 -1.13
N GLY A 507 2.82 22.44 -1.51
CA GLY A 507 3.92 21.55 -1.09
C GLY A 507 3.93 20.18 -1.77
N ARG A 508 3.20 20.06 -2.88
CA ARG A 508 3.20 18.88 -3.75
C ARG A 508 4.14 19.10 -4.93
N SER A 509 4.81 18.04 -5.33
CA SER A 509 5.61 17.96 -6.53
C SER A 509 5.61 16.54 -7.10
N PHE A 510 6.06 16.40 -8.34
CA PHE A 510 6.29 15.13 -9.00
C PHE A 510 7.47 15.22 -9.96
N GLN A 511 8.02 14.06 -10.34
CA GLN A 511 8.96 13.93 -11.46
C GLN A 511 8.36 13.03 -12.53
N VAL A 512 8.61 13.30 -13.81
CA VAL A 512 8.08 12.48 -14.91
C VAL A 512 9.10 12.32 -16.02
N LEU A 513 9.19 11.12 -16.59
CA LEU A 513 10.02 10.84 -17.76
C LEU A 513 9.40 9.71 -18.58
N THR A 514 9.47 9.82 -19.90
CA THR A 514 9.05 8.75 -20.81
C THR A 514 10.25 8.01 -21.38
N ARG A 515 10.29 6.69 -21.16
CA ARG A 515 11.16 5.79 -21.90
C ARG A 515 10.42 5.35 -23.17
N PRO A 516 10.89 5.69 -24.39
CA PRO A 516 10.34 5.11 -25.61
C PRO A 516 10.59 3.60 -25.66
N ARG A 517 9.91 2.86 -26.54
CA ARG A 517 10.08 1.40 -26.67
C ARG A 517 11.56 0.98 -26.81
N ASP A 518 12.26 1.59 -27.77
CA ASP A 518 13.69 1.34 -28.01
C ASP A 518 14.62 2.20 -27.13
N GLY A 519 14.07 2.76 -26.05
CA GLY A 519 14.79 3.64 -25.12
C GLY A 519 15.69 2.87 -24.18
N ARG A 520 16.80 3.51 -23.77
CA ARG A 520 17.71 2.95 -22.77
C ARG A 520 17.03 2.91 -21.40
N TYR A 521 17.34 1.87 -20.64
CA TYR A 521 16.99 1.78 -19.22
C TYR A 521 17.87 2.73 -18.40
N PHE A 522 17.27 3.43 -17.44
CA PHE A 522 17.96 4.12 -16.37
C PHE A 522 17.71 3.36 -15.08
N ASP A 523 18.75 3.09 -14.29
CA ASP A 523 18.55 2.58 -12.94
C ASP A 523 17.80 3.63 -12.09
N PRO A 524 17.15 3.25 -10.97
CA PRO A 524 16.35 4.17 -10.18
C PRO A 524 17.09 5.45 -9.75
N GLU A 525 18.35 5.35 -9.34
CA GLU A 525 19.11 6.51 -8.86
C GLU A 525 19.51 7.46 -10.00
N THR A 526 19.82 6.91 -11.17
CA THR A 526 20.02 7.73 -12.38
C THR A 526 18.71 8.36 -12.83
N TRP A 527 17.60 7.61 -12.85
CA TRP A 527 16.27 8.10 -13.21
C TRP A 527 15.87 9.31 -12.34
N LEU A 528 16.04 9.18 -11.01
CA LEU A 528 15.69 10.23 -10.04
C LEU A 528 16.46 11.54 -10.29
N LYS A 529 17.72 11.45 -10.76
CA LYS A 529 18.57 12.61 -11.05
C LYS A 529 18.22 13.29 -12.37
N VAL A 530 17.80 12.53 -13.37
CA VAL A 530 17.56 13.06 -14.74
C VAL A 530 16.10 13.45 -14.99
N ALA A 531 15.15 12.87 -14.25
CA ALA A 531 13.73 13.18 -14.39
C ALA A 531 13.43 14.62 -13.92
N PRO A 532 12.86 15.48 -14.78
CA PRO A 532 12.50 16.86 -14.39
C PRO A 532 11.52 16.89 -13.23
N ILE A 533 11.71 17.84 -12.31
CA ILE A 533 10.81 18.09 -11.18
C ILE A 533 9.78 19.14 -11.59
N HIS A 534 8.51 18.86 -11.29
CA HIS A 534 7.37 19.73 -11.51
C HIS A 534 6.64 19.99 -10.20
N ASP A 535 6.20 21.22 -9.98
CA ASP A 535 5.41 21.60 -8.82
C ASP A 535 3.92 21.28 -9.04
N GLY A 536 3.24 20.88 -7.96
CA GLY A 536 1.80 20.64 -7.93
C GLY A 536 1.39 19.17 -8.03
N SER A 537 0.16 18.97 -8.47
CA SER A 537 -0.46 17.66 -8.69
C SER A 537 0.00 17.06 -10.01
N TRP A 538 0.14 15.74 -10.04
CA TRP A 538 0.40 14.98 -11.27
C TRP A 538 -0.87 14.69 -12.09
N TRP A 539 -2.07 14.91 -11.55
CA TRP A 539 -3.31 14.59 -12.25
C TRP A 539 -3.44 15.32 -13.61
N PRO A 540 -3.07 16.60 -13.76
CA PRO A 540 -3.08 17.28 -15.05
C PRO A 540 -2.12 16.66 -16.08
N GLU A 541 -0.96 16.16 -15.63
CA GLU A 541 0.01 15.47 -16.50
C GLU A 541 -0.59 14.16 -17.04
N TRP A 542 -1.31 13.42 -16.19
CA TRP A 542 -1.99 12.21 -16.61
C TRP A 542 -3.10 12.48 -17.63
N THR A 543 -3.92 13.51 -17.41
CA THR A 543 -4.98 13.85 -18.36
C THR A 543 -4.44 14.40 -19.68
N ALA A 544 -3.32 15.11 -19.67
CA ALA A 544 -2.62 15.50 -20.89
C ALA A 544 -2.09 14.27 -21.67
N TRP A 545 -1.58 13.27 -20.93
CA TRP A 545 -1.11 12.01 -21.53
C TRP A 545 -2.26 11.17 -22.11
N LEU A 546 -3.42 11.13 -21.45
CA LEU A 546 -4.63 10.49 -21.95
C LEU A 546 -5.17 11.24 -23.18
N ASP A 547 -5.26 12.57 -23.11
CA ASP A 547 -5.74 13.43 -24.21
C ASP A 547 -4.95 13.22 -25.50
N ALA A 548 -3.64 13.04 -25.41
CA ALA A 548 -2.77 12.75 -26.56
C ALA A 548 -3.07 11.40 -27.24
N ARG A 549 -3.84 10.54 -26.57
CA ARG A 549 -4.25 9.19 -27.01
C ARG A 549 -5.76 9.05 -27.16
N SER A 550 -6.50 10.16 -27.03
CA SER A 550 -7.94 10.18 -27.23
C SER A 550 -8.31 10.92 -28.52
N GLY A 551 -9.42 10.52 -29.12
CA GLY A 551 -9.99 11.18 -30.28
C GLY A 551 -10.55 12.59 -29.99
N ARG A 552 -11.14 13.19 -31.03
CA ARG A 552 -11.85 14.47 -30.89
C ARG A 552 -13.08 14.30 -30.00
N PRO A 553 -13.40 15.27 -29.11
CA PRO A 553 -14.54 15.15 -28.21
C PRO A 553 -15.88 14.94 -28.94
N THR A 554 -16.68 13.99 -28.45
CA THR A 554 -17.98 13.57 -28.96
C THR A 554 -19.09 13.87 -27.95
N ALA A 555 -20.35 13.62 -28.30
CA ALA A 555 -21.44 13.69 -27.33
C ALA A 555 -21.31 12.55 -26.31
N PRO A 556 -21.68 12.77 -25.03
CA PRO A 556 -21.63 11.72 -24.03
C PRO A 556 -22.52 10.53 -24.39
N PRO A 557 -22.09 9.29 -24.08
CA PRO A 557 -22.93 8.12 -24.24
C PRO A 557 -24.13 8.16 -23.27
N PRO A 558 -25.19 7.38 -23.54
CA PRO A 558 -26.24 7.15 -22.54
C PRO A 558 -25.65 6.47 -21.29
N MET A 559 -26.40 6.56 -20.18
CA MET A 559 -26.10 5.78 -18.98
C MET A 559 -26.53 4.33 -19.21
N GLY A 560 -25.55 3.44 -19.31
CA GLY A 560 -25.75 2.04 -19.64
C GLY A 560 -26.28 1.82 -21.06
N ASN A 561 -26.60 0.57 -21.35
CA ASN A 561 -27.24 0.13 -22.59
C ASN A 561 -28.20 -1.04 -22.29
N ALA A 562 -29.49 -0.75 -22.27
CA ALA A 562 -30.51 -1.77 -21.96
C ALA A 562 -30.58 -2.89 -23.02
N GLY A 563 -30.20 -2.61 -24.27
CA GLY A 563 -30.19 -3.59 -25.35
C GLY A 563 -29.10 -4.66 -25.22
N THR A 564 -28.08 -4.42 -24.37
CA THR A 564 -26.94 -5.32 -24.18
C THR A 564 -26.85 -5.87 -22.75
N GLY A 565 -27.95 -5.84 -22.00
CA GLY A 565 -27.98 -6.28 -20.60
C GLY A 565 -27.27 -5.35 -19.61
N CYS A 566 -26.83 -4.17 -20.05
CA CYS A 566 -26.15 -3.17 -19.22
C CYS A 566 -27.09 -2.02 -18.83
N ALA A 567 -28.33 -2.33 -18.46
CA ALA A 567 -29.29 -1.31 -18.03
C ALA A 567 -28.90 -0.74 -16.65
N PRO A 568 -29.13 0.56 -16.39
CA PRO A 568 -28.97 1.11 -15.05
C PRO A 568 -29.77 0.35 -13.99
N LEU A 569 -29.10 -0.09 -12.92
CA LEU A 569 -29.64 -0.91 -11.84
C LEU A 569 -29.99 -0.06 -10.61
N CYS A 570 -29.07 0.81 -10.17
CA CYS A 570 -29.25 1.74 -9.08
C CYS A 570 -28.25 2.91 -9.18
N ALA A 571 -28.44 3.95 -8.37
CA ALA A 571 -27.49 5.06 -8.31
C ALA A 571 -26.14 4.62 -7.71
N ALA A 572 -25.05 5.28 -8.13
CA ALA A 572 -23.77 5.23 -7.43
C ALA A 572 -23.95 5.69 -5.96
N PRO A 573 -23.19 5.14 -5.00
CA PRO A 573 -22.00 4.29 -5.18
C PRO A 573 -22.29 2.79 -5.27
N GLY A 574 -23.56 2.41 -5.48
CA GLY A 574 -23.99 1.01 -5.56
C GLY A 574 -24.26 0.38 -4.19
N THR A 575 -24.35 -0.94 -4.16
CA THR A 575 -24.67 -1.72 -2.95
C THR A 575 -23.50 -2.51 -2.40
N TYR A 576 -22.50 -2.85 -3.22
CA TYR A 576 -21.35 -3.66 -2.81
C TYR A 576 -20.40 -2.89 -1.90
N VAL A 577 -20.23 -1.59 -2.15
CA VAL A 577 -19.44 -0.70 -1.29
C VAL A 577 -19.99 -0.59 0.15
N LEU A 578 -21.28 -0.90 0.34
CA LEU A 578 -21.95 -0.82 1.64
C LEU A 578 -21.84 -2.12 2.44
N GLN A 579 -21.28 -3.19 1.86
CA GLN A 579 -21.09 -4.47 2.54
C GLN A 579 -19.98 -4.37 3.59
N THR A 580 -20.15 -5.07 4.71
CA THR A 580 -19.24 -5.09 5.87
C THR A 580 -18.74 -6.48 6.20
#